data_AF-A0A354WK21-F1
#
_entry.id   AF-A0A354WK21-F1
#
_cell.length_a   1.000
_cell.length_b   1.000
_cell.length_c   1.000
_cell.angle_alpha   90.00
_cell.angle_beta   90.00
_cell.angle_gamma   90.00
#
_symmetry.space_group_name_H-M   'P 1'
#
loop_
_entity.id
_entity.type
_entity.pdbx_description
1 polymer ?
#
loop_
_entity_poly.entity_id
_entity_poly.type
_entity_poly.pdbx_seq_one_letter_code
_entity_poly.pdbx_strand_id
1 'polypeptide(L)'
;MGIADDAKDFPQIEGFLNKSVGNLVGEYNRRGRTVDYYDSAWRSKSFQGRAAYNNLFQGLNANPTAIVDCLIEGDDLTIAYAYWSEQFRLPNCQDGSTLMWREILYTFAKERLLQWYIEREQTRKNTGSTEQFDSDYDEDTIATYQKDLQILDKELKHIAKGKNPRKSLKAKSREYHIMPDEVERFRQILAQEIHLTVGLIIDEYYLLGVAPLYRQRPLLPELFPSLLQGCPKDLLESRVRRMIMAYTQMYQVLEQNESAWIPELRLDLVQSLIRIPDTEWAKQWAREQLGESLRAWLKLRGLPQPEGLGSLVSAVSTELTLKDVPYIDQLNQCLTVLGETYRLSVESSCYNRGIRHYQRRNYQFAIVDLSEALTLNPNLMDAELYRSKAHEELLASSQSQIELVSIDRFKRTSPTSITNIFQR
;
A
#
# COMPACT_ATOMS: atom_id res chain seq x y z
N MET A 1 -21.01 23.18 -27.65
CA MET A 1 -22.10 22.71 -26.78
C MET A 1 -21.93 23.45 -25.47
N GLY A 2 -22.84 24.36 -25.12
CA GLY A 2 -22.66 25.25 -23.97
C GLY A 2 -22.69 24.43 -22.68
N ILE A 3 -21.59 24.45 -21.94
CA ILE A 3 -21.50 23.86 -20.59
C ILE A 3 -22.38 24.75 -19.71
N ALA A 4 -23.42 24.16 -19.13
CA ALA A 4 -24.26 24.86 -18.18
C ALA A 4 -23.38 25.35 -17.01
N ASP A 5 -23.76 26.48 -16.41
CA ASP A 5 -23.03 27.15 -15.32
C ASP A 5 -23.21 26.37 -13.99
N ASP A 6 -23.07 25.04 -14.05
CA ASP A 6 -23.43 24.05 -13.03
C ASP A 6 -22.51 24.10 -11.81
N ALA A 7 -21.37 24.80 -11.93
CA ALA A 7 -20.43 25.05 -10.85
C ALA A 7 -20.79 26.25 -9.95
N LYS A 8 -21.89 26.99 -10.21
CA LYS A 8 -22.26 28.18 -9.41
C LYS A 8 -22.49 27.90 -7.92
N ASP A 9 -22.96 26.69 -7.60
CA ASP A 9 -23.28 26.29 -6.21
C ASP A 9 -22.14 25.49 -5.55
N PHE A 10 -21.05 25.21 -6.28
CA PHE A 10 -19.95 24.42 -5.72
C PHE A 10 -19.19 25.25 -4.67
N PRO A 11 -18.82 24.67 -3.51
CA PRO A 11 -18.12 25.40 -2.47
C PRO A 11 -16.78 25.98 -2.93
N GLN A 12 -16.45 27.20 -2.50
CA GLN A 12 -15.15 27.82 -2.78
C GLN A 12 -14.06 27.21 -1.89
N ILE A 13 -13.41 26.17 -2.38
CA ILE A 13 -12.43 25.36 -1.63
C ILE A 13 -11.09 25.22 -2.35
N GLU A 14 -10.93 25.80 -3.53
CA GLU A 14 -9.75 25.68 -4.39
C GLU A 14 -8.47 26.11 -3.67
N GLY A 15 -8.51 27.23 -2.94
CA GLY A 15 -7.36 27.72 -2.18
C GLY A 15 -6.92 26.77 -1.06
N PHE A 16 -7.88 26.11 -0.39
CA PHE A 16 -7.58 25.09 0.60
C PHE A 16 -6.96 23.85 -0.05
N LEU A 17 -7.55 23.36 -1.13
CA LEU A 17 -7.06 22.16 -1.81
C LEU A 17 -5.66 22.38 -2.40
N ASN A 18 -5.40 23.53 -3.03
CA ASN A 18 -4.07 23.92 -3.53
C ASN A 18 -3.01 23.84 -2.43
N LYS A 19 -3.27 24.49 -1.29
CA LYS A 19 -2.35 24.46 -0.14
C LYS A 19 -2.15 23.04 0.38
N SER A 20 -3.24 22.25 0.42
CA SER A 20 -3.21 20.88 0.91
C SER A 20 -2.35 19.97 0.02
N VAL A 21 -2.49 20.06 -1.31
CA VAL A 21 -1.66 19.29 -2.26
C VAL A 21 -0.20 19.76 -2.22
N GLY A 22 0.03 21.07 -2.15
CA GLY A 22 1.38 21.61 -1.99
C GLY A 22 2.11 21.08 -0.75
N ASN A 23 1.39 20.92 0.38
CA ASN A 23 1.95 20.30 1.59
C ASN A 23 2.34 18.84 1.36
N LEU A 24 1.50 18.05 0.69
CA LEU A 24 1.81 16.66 0.34
C LEU A 24 3.06 16.59 -0.54
N VAL A 25 3.10 17.38 -1.62
CA VAL A 25 4.27 17.43 -2.51
C VAL A 25 5.53 17.86 -1.74
N GLY A 26 5.40 18.79 -0.80
CA GLY A 26 6.47 19.18 0.10
C GLY A 26 7.01 18.04 0.99
N GLU A 27 6.16 17.09 1.42
CA GLU A 27 6.60 15.89 2.13
C GLU A 27 7.40 14.95 1.21
N TYR A 28 6.95 14.74 -0.03
CA TYR A 28 7.68 13.95 -1.02
C TYR A 28 9.04 14.56 -1.34
N ASN A 29 9.09 15.88 -1.59
CA ASN A 29 10.30 16.62 -1.86
C ASN A 29 11.32 16.48 -0.71
N ARG A 30 10.87 16.61 0.55
CA ARG A 30 11.73 16.42 1.73
C ARG A 30 12.30 15.01 1.86
N ARG A 31 11.62 14.01 1.30
CA ARG A 31 12.06 12.60 1.32
C ARG A 31 12.71 12.16 0.01
N GLY A 32 13.25 13.12 -0.77
CA GLY A 32 14.07 12.83 -1.95
C GLY A 32 13.30 12.50 -3.22
N ARG A 33 12.00 12.77 -3.27
CA ARG A 33 11.17 12.63 -4.48
C ARG A 33 10.81 14.02 -5.00
N THR A 34 11.68 14.59 -5.81
CA THR A 34 11.52 15.95 -6.37
C THR A 34 10.34 16.00 -7.34
N VAL A 35 9.40 16.90 -7.07
CA VAL A 35 8.20 17.17 -7.86
C VAL A 35 7.96 18.67 -7.83
N ASP A 36 7.92 19.28 -9.01
CA ASP A 36 7.51 20.68 -9.18
C ASP A 36 5.98 20.76 -9.16
N TYR A 37 5.45 21.61 -8.28
CA TYR A 37 4.00 21.80 -8.12
C TYR A 37 3.57 23.17 -8.65
N TYR A 38 2.63 23.15 -9.61
CA TYR A 38 2.08 24.36 -10.23
C TYR A 38 0.64 24.58 -9.75
N ASP A 39 0.49 25.42 -8.73
CA ASP A 39 -0.77 25.69 -8.00
C ASP A 39 -1.75 26.63 -8.74
N SER A 40 -1.21 27.49 -9.60
CA SER A 40 -1.90 28.66 -10.16
C SER A 40 -2.92 28.33 -11.27
N ALA A 41 -2.99 27.06 -11.69
CA ALA A 41 -3.87 26.59 -12.76
C ALA A 41 -5.19 25.97 -12.28
N TRP A 42 -5.36 25.72 -10.97
CA TRP A 42 -6.58 25.12 -10.46
C TRP A 42 -7.68 26.18 -10.32
N ARG A 43 -8.48 26.35 -11.38
CA ARG A 43 -9.73 27.13 -11.34
C ARG A 43 -10.85 26.24 -11.85
N SER A 44 -11.97 26.24 -11.15
CA SER A 44 -13.19 25.45 -11.41
C SER A 44 -13.85 25.66 -12.81
N LYS A 45 -13.19 26.40 -13.73
CA LYS A 45 -13.67 26.76 -15.06
C LYS A 45 -12.58 26.91 -16.14
N SER A 46 -11.31 26.57 -15.86
CA SER A 46 -10.22 26.75 -16.84
C SER A 46 -9.60 25.42 -17.28
N PHE A 47 -9.52 25.22 -18.60
CA PHE A 47 -8.73 24.16 -19.26
C PHE A 47 -9.12 22.72 -18.86
N GLN A 48 -10.33 22.29 -19.24
CA GLN A 48 -10.87 20.99 -18.87
C GLN A 48 -10.78 19.93 -19.98
N GLY A 49 -10.63 18.68 -19.55
CA GLY A 49 -10.82 17.49 -20.37
C GLY A 49 -9.67 17.11 -21.29
N ARG A 50 -9.84 16.04 -22.06
CA ARG A 50 -8.76 15.40 -22.83
C ARG A 50 -8.08 16.31 -23.86
N ALA A 51 -8.78 17.31 -24.40
CA ALA A 51 -8.20 18.28 -25.32
C ALA A 51 -7.16 19.18 -24.63
N ALA A 52 -7.44 19.61 -23.41
CA ALA A 52 -6.51 20.37 -22.57
C ALA A 52 -5.25 19.55 -22.26
N TYR A 53 -5.42 18.29 -21.87
CA TYR A 53 -4.29 17.39 -21.60
C TYR A 53 -3.42 17.16 -22.83
N ASN A 54 -4.02 16.95 -24.01
CA ASN A 54 -3.27 16.78 -25.26
C ASN A 54 -2.47 18.04 -25.63
N ASN A 55 -3.04 19.23 -25.43
CA ASN A 55 -2.32 20.48 -25.69
C ASN A 55 -1.12 20.65 -24.75
N LEU A 56 -1.27 20.34 -23.46
CA LEU A 56 -0.16 20.40 -22.49
C LEU A 56 0.90 19.34 -22.80
N PHE A 57 0.47 18.12 -23.16
CA PHE A 57 1.37 17.05 -23.57
C PHE A 57 2.25 17.47 -24.75
N GLN A 58 1.73 18.17 -25.75
CA GLN A 58 2.54 18.64 -26.89
C GLN A 58 3.70 19.55 -26.47
N GLY A 59 3.55 20.34 -25.40
CA GLY A 59 4.59 21.23 -24.89
C GLY A 59 5.48 20.62 -23.80
N LEU A 60 4.99 19.59 -23.10
CA LEU A 60 5.63 19.03 -21.89
C LEU A 60 5.94 17.53 -21.99
N ASN A 61 5.84 16.91 -23.17
CA ASN A 61 6.09 15.47 -23.35
C ASN A 61 7.50 15.02 -22.94
N ALA A 62 8.48 15.93 -22.97
CA ALA A 62 9.85 15.65 -22.55
C ALA A 62 10.01 15.55 -21.02
N ASN A 63 9.06 16.07 -20.25
CA ASN A 63 9.11 16.05 -18.78
C ASN A 63 8.00 15.14 -18.25
N PRO A 64 8.31 14.16 -17.37
CA PRO A 64 7.28 13.44 -16.66
C PRO A 64 6.34 14.40 -15.94
N THR A 65 5.06 14.34 -16.27
CA THR A 65 4.08 15.33 -15.81
C THR A 65 2.79 14.62 -15.44
N ALA A 66 2.19 15.07 -14.34
CA ALA A 66 0.87 14.67 -13.91
C ALA A 66 -0.04 15.90 -13.83
N ILE A 67 -1.25 15.78 -14.36
CA ILE A 67 -2.32 16.75 -14.23
C ILE A 67 -3.42 16.07 -13.41
N VAL A 68 -3.89 16.73 -12.36
CA VAL A 68 -5.10 16.33 -11.63
C VAL A 68 -6.12 17.44 -11.80
N ASP A 69 -7.33 17.06 -12.22
CA ASP A 69 -8.44 17.97 -12.51
C ASP A 69 -9.68 17.53 -11.73
N CYS A 70 -10.53 18.50 -11.39
CA CYS A 70 -11.82 18.27 -10.78
C CYS A 70 -12.92 18.75 -11.74
N LEU A 71 -13.57 17.79 -12.38
CA LEU A 71 -14.65 18.02 -13.32
C LEU A 71 -15.97 18.01 -12.54
N ILE A 72 -16.72 19.12 -12.61
CA ILE A 72 -18.03 19.25 -11.96
C ILE A 72 -19.10 19.22 -13.04
N GLU A 73 -19.95 18.20 -13.00
CA GLU A 73 -21.11 18.04 -13.88
C GLU A 73 -22.37 17.84 -13.04
N GLY A 74 -23.11 18.93 -12.82
CA GLY A 74 -24.28 18.92 -11.92
C GLY A 74 -23.90 18.54 -10.48
N ASP A 75 -24.38 17.38 -10.03
CA ASP A 75 -24.13 16.85 -8.67
C ASP A 75 -22.89 15.96 -8.59
N ASP A 76 -22.26 15.66 -9.73
CA ASP A 76 -21.14 14.74 -9.82
C ASP A 76 -19.83 15.55 -9.89
N LEU A 77 -18.87 15.17 -9.04
CA LEU A 77 -17.51 15.68 -9.01
C LEU A 77 -16.58 14.53 -9.37
N THR A 78 -15.99 14.57 -10.54
CA THR A 78 -15.01 13.58 -10.99
C THR A 78 -13.60 14.12 -10.82
N ILE A 79 -12.78 13.39 -10.07
CA ILE A 79 -11.34 13.61 -10.00
C ILE A 79 -10.73 12.89 -11.20
N ALA A 80 -10.44 13.63 -12.26
CA ALA A 80 -9.76 13.12 -13.44
C ALA A 80 -8.26 13.38 -13.31
N TYR A 81 -7.45 12.53 -13.92
CA TYR A 81 -6.02 12.81 -14.02
C TYR A 81 -5.45 12.34 -15.34
N ALA A 82 -4.36 13.00 -15.75
CA ALA A 82 -3.55 12.61 -16.87
C ALA A 82 -2.10 12.50 -16.42
N TYR A 83 -1.39 11.48 -16.87
CA TYR A 83 0.02 11.29 -16.57
C TYR A 83 0.77 10.82 -17.80
N TRP A 84 2.02 11.24 -17.94
CA TRP A 84 2.95 10.74 -18.93
C TRP A 84 4.39 10.80 -18.44
N SER A 85 5.22 9.95 -19.05
CA SER A 85 6.68 9.99 -18.96
C SER A 85 7.28 9.99 -20.38
N GLU A 86 8.60 10.11 -20.49
CA GLU A 86 9.33 10.21 -21.76
C GLU A 86 8.99 9.12 -22.79
N GLN A 87 8.51 7.95 -22.33
CA GLN A 87 8.20 6.80 -23.18
C GLN A 87 6.80 6.84 -23.79
N PHE A 88 5.94 7.77 -23.35
CA PHE A 88 4.53 7.79 -23.71
C PHE A 88 4.33 8.50 -25.06
N ARG A 89 3.50 7.93 -25.92
CA ARG A 89 3.12 8.56 -27.20
C ARG A 89 1.90 9.50 -27.08
N LEU A 90 1.11 9.30 -26.04
CA LEU A 90 -0.09 10.05 -25.69
C LEU A 90 -0.20 10.13 -24.16
N PRO A 91 -0.85 11.16 -23.59
CA PRO A 91 -1.08 11.23 -22.17
C PRO A 91 -2.01 10.09 -21.73
N ASN A 92 -1.65 9.36 -20.67
CA ASN A 92 -2.52 8.37 -20.06
C ASN A 92 -3.56 9.09 -19.20
N CYS A 93 -4.77 9.20 -19.74
CA CYS A 93 -5.89 9.88 -19.11
C CYS A 93 -6.79 8.87 -18.41
N GLN A 94 -7.07 9.10 -17.14
CA GLN A 94 -7.93 8.26 -16.32
C GLN A 94 -9.01 9.11 -15.67
N ASP A 95 -10.24 8.62 -15.74
CA ASP A 95 -11.33 9.15 -14.93
C ASP A 95 -11.22 8.42 -13.59
N GLY A 96 -10.77 9.14 -12.56
CA GLY A 96 -10.49 8.57 -11.25
C GLY A 96 -11.76 8.28 -10.45
N SER A 97 -11.93 8.96 -9.33
CA SER A 97 -13.11 8.77 -8.47
C SER A 97 -14.18 9.82 -8.78
N THR A 98 -15.43 9.37 -8.89
CA THR A 98 -16.60 10.26 -8.98
C THR A 98 -17.32 10.30 -7.64
N LEU A 99 -17.49 11.49 -7.09
CA LEU A 99 -18.20 11.77 -5.85
C LEU A 99 -19.50 12.51 -6.16
N MET A 100 -20.59 12.12 -5.50
CA MET A 100 -21.83 12.90 -5.54
C MET A 100 -21.73 14.04 -4.52
N TRP A 101 -21.00 15.11 -4.86
CA TRP A 101 -20.57 16.14 -3.91
C TRP A 101 -21.75 16.76 -3.14
N ARG A 102 -22.87 17.01 -3.83
CA ARG A 102 -24.07 17.60 -3.21
C ARG A 102 -24.74 16.63 -2.25
N GLU A 103 -24.78 15.33 -2.56
CA GLU A 103 -25.34 14.31 -1.66
C GLU A 103 -24.47 14.08 -0.43
N ILE A 104 -23.14 14.22 -0.56
CA ILE A 104 -22.21 14.17 0.59
C ILE A 104 -22.52 15.33 1.55
N LEU A 105 -22.64 16.56 1.03
CA LEU A 105 -23.03 17.72 1.84
C LEU A 105 -24.41 17.55 2.48
N TYR A 106 -25.40 17.05 1.73
CA TYR A 106 -26.72 16.75 2.28
C TYR A 106 -26.69 15.66 3.35
N THR A 107 -25.74 14.73 3.27
CA THR A 107 -25.56 13.72 4.30
C THR A 107 -25.09 14.38 5.59
N PHE A 108 -24.11 15.28 5.52
CA PHE A 108 -23.65 16.02 6.71
C PHE A 108 -24.73 16.92 7.30
N ALA A 109 -25.48 17.63 6.45
CA ALA A 109 -26.61 18.43 6.90
C ALA A 109 -27.66 17.58 7.61
N LYS A 110 -27.97 16.38 7.09
CA LYS A 110 -28.90 15.45 7.73
C LYS A 110 -28.37 14.90 9.06
N GLU A 111 -27.07 14.59 9.15
CA GLU A 111 -26.44 14.15 10.41
C GLU A 111 -26.56 15.23 11.49
N ARG A 112 -26.18 16.47 11.18
CA ARG A 112 -26.33 17.63 12.07
C ARG A 112 -27.79 17.81 12.49
N LEU A 113 -28.71 17.78 11.52
CA LEU A 113 -30.13 18.00 11.75
C LEU A 113 -30.75 16.94 12.66
N LEU A 114 -30.39 15.68 12.45
CA LEU A 114 -30.86 14.56 13.27
C LEU A 114 -30.34 14.68 14.70
N GLN A 115 -29.06 15.05 14.87
CA GLN A 115 -28.48 15.28 16.19
C GLN A 115 -29.23 16.38 16.93
N TRP A 116 -29.41 17.54 16.30
CA TRP A 116 -30.18 18.66 16.88
C TRP A 116 -31.61 18.24 17.25
N TYR A 117 -32.31 17.54 16.36
CA TYR A 117 -33.68 17.08 16.62
C TYR A 117 -33.75 16.12 17.82
N ILE A 118 -32.82 15.16 17.91
CA ILE A 118 -32.78 14.18 19.00
C ILE A 118 -32.54 14.88 20.34
N GLU A 119 -31.55 15.78 20.41
CA GLU A 119 -31.23 16.52 21.64
C GLU A 119 -32.39 17.43 22.07
N ARG A 120 -33.01 18.14 21.13
CA ARG A 120 -34.18 18.98 21.38
C ARG A 120 -35.36 18.18 21.92
N GLU A 121 -35.63 17.03 21.32
CA GLU A 121 -36.72 16.13 21.73
C GLU A 121 -36.47 15.46 23.08
N GLN A 122 -35.21 15.15 23.40
CA GLN A 122 -34.82 14.68 24.73
C GLN A 122 -35.06 15.76 25.79
N THR A 123 -34.67 17.01 25.54
CA THR A 123 -34.93 18.13 26.45
C THR A 123 -36.42 18.32 26.68
N ARG A 124 -37.23 18.25 25.61
CA ARG A 124 -38.69 18.32 25.70
C ARG A 124 -39.27 17.23 26.61
N LYS A 125 -38.81 15.99 26.46
CA LYS A 125 -39.25 14.86 27.28
C LYS A 125 -38.84 15.00 28.74
N ASN A 126 -37.65 15.54 29.01
CA ASN A 126 -37.09 15.65 30.36
C ASN A 126 -37.64 16.84 31.14
N THR A 127 -37.89 17.97 30.47
CA THR A 127 -38.24 19.24 31.13
C THR A 127 -39.68 19.71 30.84
N GLY A 128 -40.35 19.12 29.85
CA GLY A 128 -41.66 19.57 29.36
C GLY A 128 -41.61 20.77 28.40
N SER A 129 -40.44 21.35 28.15
CA SER A 129 -40.23 22.51 27.28
C SER A 129 -38.97 22.33 26.41
N THR A 130 -38.86 23.10 25.33
CA THR A 130 -37.61 23.20 24.53
C THR A 130 -36.91 24.54 24.74
N GLU A 131 -37.49 25.47 25.50
CA GLU A 131 -37.00 26.86 25.63
C GLU A 131 -35.54 26.94 26.09
N GLN A 132 -35.15 26.14 27.07
CA GLN A 132 -33.76 26.12 27.56
C GLN A 132 -32.77 25.66 26.50
N PHE A 133 -33.11 24.64 25.71
CA PHE A 133 -32.26 24.14 24.62
C PHE A 133 -32.26 25.11 23.43
N ASP A 134 -33.44 25.65 23.09
CA ASP A 134 -33.60 26.61 22.01
C ASP A 134 -32.83 27.91 22.30
N SER A 135 -32.61 28.27 23.58
CA SER A 135 -31.84 29.46 23.98
C SER A 135 -30.35 29.41 23.61
N ASP A 136 -29.81 28.22 23.30
CA ASP A 136 -28.43 28.05 22.83
C ASP A 136 -28.25 28.42 21.34
N TYR A 137 -29.36 28.69 20.63
CA TYR A 137 -29.39 28.96 19.20
C TYR A 137 -30.07 30.30 18.91
N ASP A 138 -29.66 30.98 17.84
CA ASP A 138 -30.39 32.12 17.33
C ASP A 138 -31.68 31.69 16.60
N GLU A 139 -32.65 32.61 16.50
CA GLU A 139 -33.97 32.35 15.90
C GLU A 139 -33.87 31.91 14.42
N ASP A 140 -32.91 32.45 13.68
CA ASP A 140 -32.70 32.14 12.26
C ASP A 140 -32.18 30.71 12.08
N THR A 141 -31.28 30.25 12.95
CA THR A 141 -30.76 28.88 13.00
C THR A 141 -31.89 27.89 13.28
N ILE A 142 -32.74 28.18 14.28
CA ILE A 142 -33.89 27.33 14.59
C ILE A 142 -34.85 27.27 13.39
N ALA A 143 -35.20 28.42 12.80
CA ALA A 143 -36.08 28.48 11.63
C ALA A 143 -35.51 27.70 10.43
N THR A 144 -34.19 27.79 10.22
CA THR A 144 -33.47 27.02 9.20
C THR A 144 -33.58 25.52 9.45
N TYR A 145 -33.33 25.07 10.67
CA TYR A 145 -33.39 23.64 11.01
C TYR A 145 -34.81 23.11 10.89
N GLN A 146 -35.81 23.89 11.29
CA GLN A 146 -37.22 23.52 11.08
C GLN A 146 -37.56 23.38 9.59
N LYS A 147 -37.03 24.25 8.73
CA LYS A 147 -37.21 24.14 7.27
C LYS A 147 -36.51 22.90 6.70
N ASP A 148 -35.29 22.61 7.14
CA ASP A 148 -34.54 21.42 6.73
C ASP A 148 -35.25 20.13 7.19
N LEU A 149 -35.88 20.12 8.37
CA LEU A 149 -36.70 19.00 8.83
C LEU A 149 -37.90 18.73 7.93
N GLN A 150 -38.52 19.78 7.38
CA GLN A 150 -39.61 19.61 6.39
C GLN A 150 -39.11 19.00 5.08
N ILE A 151 -37.86 19.26 4.70
CA ILE A 151 -37.23 18.62 3.54
C ILE A 151 -37.00 17.14 3.85
N LEU A 152 -36.42 16.83 5.02
CA LEU A 152 -36.15 15.46 5.46
C LEU A 152 -37.44 14.62 5.55
N ASP A 153 -38.50 15.16 6.13
CA ASP A 153 -39.81 14.48 6.21
C ASP A 153 -40.37 14.13 4.81
N LYS A 154 -40.21 15.03 3.83
CA LYS A 154 -40.60 14.74 2.43
C LYS A 154 -39.75 13.63 1.82
N GLU A 155 -38.43 13.63 2.05
CA GLU A 155 -37.55 12.55 1.59
C GLU A 155 -37.96 11.20 2.20
N LEU A 156 -38.18 11.15 3.52
CA LEU A 156 -38.59 9.95 4.23
C LEU A 156 -39.94 9.41 3.72
N LYS A 157 -40.91 10.29 3.42
CA LYS A 157 -42.20 9.90 2.81
C LYS A 157 -42.04 9.28 1.42
N HIS A 158 -41.03 9.67 0.65
CA HIS A 158 -40.74 9.06 -0.65
C HIS A 158 -40.02 7.71 -0.47
N ILE A 159 -39.06 7.63 0.45
CA ILE A 159 -38.36 6.38 0.80
C ILE A 159 -39.37 5.34 1.29
N ALA A 160 -40.32 5.71 2.15
CA ALA A 160 -41.38 4.82 2.63
C ALA A 160 -42.29 4.26 1.52
N LYS A 161 -42.32 4.91 0.35
CA LYS A 161 -43.03 4.45 -0.87
C LYS A 161 -42.11 3.68 -1.83
N GLY A 162 -40.89 3.32 -1.40
CA GLY A 162 -39.88 2.67 -2.24
C GLY A 162 -39.30 3.57 -3.33
N LYS A 163 -39.45 4.89 -3.23
CA LYS A 163 -38.93 5.84 -4.23
C LYS A 163 -37.59 6.41 -3.80
N ASN A 164 -36.69 6.60 -4.75
CA ASN A 164 -35.45 7.35 -4.53
C ASN A 164 -35.76 8.86 -4.51
N PRO A 165 -35.52 9.59 -3.40
CA PRO A 165 -35.80 11.03 -3.30
C PRO A 165 -35.10 11.87 -4.37
N ARG A 166 -33.86 11.53 -4.74
CA ARG A 166 -33.08 12.21 -5.79
C ARG A 166 -33.77 12.16 -7.16
N LYS A 167 -34.43 11.04 -7.46
CA LYS A 167 -35.14 10.84 -8.74
C LYS A 167 -36.59 11.31 -8.72
N SER A 168 -37.20 11.43 -7.54
CA SER A 168 -38.64 11.60 -7.40
C SER A 168 -39.07 12.97 -6.85
N LEU A 169 -38.15 13.75 -6.29
CA LEU A 169 -38.38 15.13 -5.88
C LEU A 169 -37.65 16.08 -6.85
N LYS A 170 -38.15 17.31 -6.98
CA LYS A 170 -37.46 18.38 -7.72
C LYS A 170 -36.21 18.82 -6.94
N ALA A 171 -35.15 19.23 -7.64
CA ALA A 171 -33.89 19.67 -7.03
C ALA A 171 -34.10 20.74 -5.92
N LYS A 172 -34.88 21.80 -6.22
CA LYS A 172 -35.25 22.86 -5.26
C LYS A 172 -36.00 22.37 -4.02
N SER A 173 -36.60 21.20 -4.06
CA SER A 173 -37.31 20.60 -2.91
C SER A 173 -36.39 19.83 -1.98
N ARG A 174 -35.09 19.72 -2.31
CA ARG A 174 -34.06 19.02 -1.56
C ARG A 174 -32.88 19.92 -1.20
N GLU A 175 -33.02 21.23 -1.30
CA GLU A 175 -31.99 22.21 -0.94
C GLU A 175 -31.89 22.35 0.58
N TYR A 176 -31.14 21.43 1.20
CA TYR A 176 -30.75 21.56 2.60
C TYR A 176 -29.81 22.75 2.79
N HIS A 177 -29.91 23.42 3.94
CA HIS A 177 -28.97 24.48 4.26
C HIS A 177 -27.62 23.90 4.71
N ILE A 178 -26.56 24.30 4.00
CA ILE A 178 -25.20 23.80 4.24
C ILE A 178 -24.45 24.77 5.15
N MET A 179 -23.93 24.25 6.26
CA MET A 179 -23.14 25.00 7.24
C MET A 179 -21.65 25.06 6.88
N PRO A 180 -20.91 26.09 7.36
CA PRO A 180 -19.46 26.18 7.15
C PRO A 180 -18.69 24.93 7.59
N ASP A 181 -19.05 24.31 8.71
CA ASP A 181 -18.40 23.10 9.23
C ASP A 181 -18.60 21.87 8.31
N GLU A 182 -19.71 21.82 7.56
CA GLU A 182 -19.99 20.75 6.60
C GLU A 182 -19.15 20.94 5.33
N VAL A 183 -18.95 22.20 4.91
CA VAL A 183 -18.00 22.54 3.85
C VAL A 183 -16.57 22.20 4.29
N GLU A 184 -16.21 22.46 5.55
CA GLU A 184 -14.92 22.07 6.12
C GLU A 184 -14.72 20.54 6.04
N ARG A 185 -15.71 19.77 6.50
CA ARG A 185 -15.63 18.30 6.44
C ARG A 185 -15.55 17.80 5.00
N PHE A 186 -16.33 18.38 4.09
CA PHE A 186 -16.30 18.03 2.67
C PHE A 186 -14.94 18.32 2.01
N ARG A 187 -14.36 19.50 2.23
CA ARG A 187 -13.06 19.84 1.63
C ARG A 187 -11.94 18.94 2.14
N GLN A 188 -11.99 18.50 3.40
CA GLN A 188 -11.03 17.53 3.95
C GLN A 188 -11.16 16.16 3.24
N ILE A 189 -12.39 15.66 3.08
CA ILE A 189 -12.64 14.38 2.37
C ILE A 189 -12.15 14.44 0.93
N LEU A 190 -12.36 15.56 0.24
CA LEU A 190 -11.90 15.76 -1.12
C LEU A 190 -10.37 15.87 -1.19
N ALA A 191 -9.74 16.62 -0.28
CA ALA A 191 -8.29 16.69 -0.20
C ALA A 191 -7.67 15.29 -0.04
N GLN A 192 -8.27 14.44 0.79
CA GLN A 192 -7.81 13.06 0.97
C GLN A 192 -7.86 12.23 -0.33
N GLU A 193 -8.93 12.31 -1.12
CA GLU A 193 -8.98 11.60 -2.42
C GLU A 193 -7.91 12.09 -3.39
N ILE A 194 -7.68 13.41 -3.42
CA ILE A 194 -6.68 14.03 -4.29
C ILE A 194 -5.27 13.66 -3.82
N HIS A 195 -5.02 13.65 -2.52
CA HIS A 195 -3.75 13.20 -1.95
C HIS A 195 -3.43 11.76 -2.28
N LEU A 196 -4.43 10.86 -2.17
CA LEU A 196 -4.25 9.47 -2.55
C LEU A 196 -3.92 9.34 -4.05
N THR A 197 -4.58 10.12 -4.90
CA THR A 197 -4.34 10.11 -6.35
C THR A 197 -2.95 10.64 -6.69
N VAL A 198 -2.60 11.83 -6.19
CA VAL A 198 -1.29 12.47 -6.42
C VAL A 198 -0.17 11.60 -5.88
N GLY A 199 -0.28 11.14 -4.63
CA GLY A 199 0.74 10.29 -4.02
C GLY A 199 0.96 8.98 -4.78
N LEU A 200 -0.12 8.36 -5.27
CA LEU A 200 -0.03 7.14 -6.07
C LEU A 200 0.72 7.38 -7.39
N ILE A 201 0.45 8.49 -8.08
CA ILE A 201 1.16 8.85 -9.31
C ILE A 201 2.65 9.09 -9.05
N ILE A 202 2.98 9.79 -7.96
CA ILE A 202 4.38 10.04 -7.59
C ILE A 202 5.08 8.72 -7.24
N ASP A 203 4.47 7.87 -6.42
CA ASP A 203 5.03 6.57 -6.05
C ASP A 203 5.19 5.66 -7.26
N GLU A 204 4.23 5.62 -8.17
CA GLU A 204 4.32 4.87 -9.43
C GLU A 204 5.52 5.33 -10.27
N TYR A 205 5.68 6.64 -10.44
CA TYR A 205 6.79 7.20 -11.21
C TYR A 205 8.15 6.82 -10.58
N TYR A 206 8.30 6.99 -9.27
CA TYR A 206 9.56 6.68 -8.60
C TYR A 206 9.82 5.17 -8.44
N LEU A 207 8.79 4.32 -8.51
CA LEU A 207 8.94 2.87 -8.44
C LEU A 207 9.20 2.23 -9.81
N LEU A 208 8.54 2.74 -10.86
CA LEU A 208 8.50 2.10 -12.18
C LEU A 208 8.97 3.00 -13.33
N GLY A 209 8.79 4.32 -13.21
CA GLY A 209 9.06 5.29 -14.28
C GLY A 209 10.52 5.74 -14.40
N VAL A 210 11.29 5.66 -13.31
CA VAL A 210 12.72 6.00 -13.27
C VAL A 210 13.62 4.80 -13.56
N ALA A 211 14.87 5.04 -13.94
CA ALA A 211 15.84 3.96 -14.14
C ALA A 211 16.07 3.17 -12.84
N PRO A 212 16.36 1.85 -12.90
CA PRO A 212 16.51 0.98 -11.72
C PRO A 212 17.34 1.53 -10.57
N LEU A 213 18.46 2.20 -10.88
CA LEU A 213 19.38 2.74 -9.87
C LEU A 213 18.82 3.95 -9.09
N TYR A 214 17.77 4.60 -9.60
CA TYR A 214 17.11 5.75 -8.99
C TYR A 214 15.74 5.39 -8.36
N ARG A 215 15.33 4.13 -8.43
CA ARG A 215 14.02 3.71 -7.91
C ARG A 215 13.92 3.92 -6.41
N GLN A 216 12.72 4.27 -5.96
CA GLN A 216 12.43 4.45 -4.55
C GLN A 216 11.19 3.63 -4.17
N ARG A 217 11.17 3.15 -2.93
CA ARG A 217 10.01 2.46 -2.35
C ARG A 217 8.81 3.42 -2.28
N PRO A 218 7.56 2.96 -2.38
CA PRO A 218 6.39 3.82 -2.20
C PRO A 218 6.40 4.54 -0.84
N LEU A 219 6.05 5.82 -0.83
CA LEU A 219 5.98 6.65 0.37
C LEU A 219 4.54 6.84 0.87
N LEU A 220 3.56 6.91 -0.03
CA LEU A 220 2.16 7.16 0.32
C LEU A 220 1.62 6.19 1.38
N PRO A 221 1.93 4.87 1.37
CA PRO A 221 1.45 3.96 2.41
C PRO A 221 1.86 4.39 3.82
N GLU A 222 3.08 4.90 3.99
CA GLU A 222 3.55 5.41 5.28
C GLU A 222 2.78 6.64 5.75
N LEU A 223 2.23 7.41 4.80
CA LEU A 223 1.47 8.63 5.08
C LEU A 223 0.00 8.35 5.42
N PHE A 224 -0.52 7.14 5.17
CA PHE A 224 -1.93 6.78 5.39
C PHE A 224 -2.48 7.16 6.76
N PRO A 225 -1.79 6.88 7.90
CA PRO A 225 -2.35 7.21 9.21
C PRO A 225 -2.62 8.72 9.37
N SER A 226 -1.76 9.56 8.79
CA SER A 226 -1.91 11.03 8.82
C SER A 226 -2.92 11.53 7.79
N LEU A 227 -2.88 11.02 6.56
CA LEU A 227 -3.75 11.46 5.48
C LEU A 227 -5.20 11.05 5.71
N LEU A 228 -5.43 9.86 6.24
CA LEU A 228 -6.77 9.31 6.46
C LEU A 228 -7.36 9.67 7.83
N GLN A 229 -6.71 10.56 8.58
CA GLN A 229 -7.23 11.05 9.85
C GLN A 229 -8.58 11.75 9.64
N GLY A 230 -9.57 11.42 10.46
CA GLY A 230 -10.93 11.98 10.33
C GLY A 230 -11.72 11.48 9.13
N CYS A 231 -11.20 10.54 8.34
CA CYS A 231 -11.94 9.90 7.26
C CYS A 231 -13.16 9.15 7.84
N PRO A 232 -14.37 9.34 7.29
CA PRO A 232 -15.53 8.52 7.66
C PRO A 232 -15.22 7.03 7.52
N LYS A 233 -15.69 6.23 8.48
CA LYS A 233 -15.43 4.77 8.52
C LYS A 233 -15.87 4.07 7.23
N ASP A 234 -17.01 4.47 6.68
CA ASP A 234 -17.58 3.90 5.45
C ASP A 234 -16.71 4.15 4.21
N LEU A 235 -15.95 5.26 4.19
CA LEU A 235 -15.05 5.59 3.08
C LEU A 235 -13.66 4.99 3.28
N LEU A 236 -13.22 4.85 4.53
CA LEU A 236 -11.87 4.42 4.90
C LEU A 236 -11.51 3.06 4.27
N GLU A 237 -12.38 2.06 4.43
CA GLU A 237 -12.16 0.71 3.90
C GLU A 237 -12.00 0.72 2.38
N SER A 238 -12.91 1.42 1.67
CA SER A 238 -12.89 1.50 0.21
C SER A 238 -11.62 2.15 -0.35
N ARG A 239 -11.11 3.18 0.35
CA ARG A 239 -9.89 3.90 -0.01
C ARG A 239 -8.66 3.03 0.16
N VAL A 240 -8.53 2.39 1.32
CA VAL A 240 -7.39 1.51 1.62
C VAL A 240 -7.38 0.32 0.67
N ARG A 241 -8.54 -0.28 0.39
CA ARG A 241 -8.67 -1.35 -0.60
C ARG A 241 -8.18 -0.93 -1.97
N ARG A 242 -8.59 0.25 -2.46
CA ARG A 242 -8.16 0.78 -3.76
C ARG A 242 -6.64 0.93 -3.83
N MET A 243 -6.02 1.41 -2.75
CA MET A 243 -4.57 1.55 -2.67
C MET A 243 -3.85 0.19 -2.67
N ILE A 244 -4.33 -0.79 -1.90
CA ILE A 244 -3.76 -2.16 -1.91
C ILE A 244 -3.81 -2.75 -3.33
N MET A 245 -4.94 -2.56 -4.03
CA MET A 245 -5.08 -3.02 -5.41
C MET A 245 -4.07 -2.33 -6.34
N ALA A 246 -3.91 -1.01 -6.23
CA ALA A 246 -2.97 -0.26 -7.05
C ALA A 246 -1.51 -0.70 -6.81
N TYR A 247 -1.07 -0.80 -5.55
CA TYR A 247 0.28 -1.30 -5.24
C TYR A 247 0.48 -2.75 -5.68
N THR A 248 -0.54 -3.59 -5.52
CA THR A 248 -0.45 -4.98 -5.99
C THR A 248 -0.23 -5.06 -7.50
N GLN A 249 -0.88 -4.19 -8.28
CA GLN A 249 -0.67 -4.11 -9.73
C GLN A 249 0.74 -3.60 -10.06
N MET A 250 1.22 -2.56 -9.36
CA MET A 250 2.59 -2.06 -9.54
C MET A 250 3.63 -3.13 -9.25
N TYR A 251 3.43 -3.90 -8.17
CA TYR A 251 4.33 -4.98 -7.78
C TYR A 251 4.32 -6.12 -8.80
N GLN A 252 3.17 -6.44 -9.41
CA GLN A 252 3.09 -7.42 -10.50
C GLN A 252 3.87 -6.99 -11.74
N VAL A 253 3.84 -5.69 -12.10
CA VAL A 253 4.63 -5.14 -13.20
C VAL A 253 6.13 -5.21 -12.86
N LEU A 254 6.49 -4.82 -11.63
CA LEU A 254 7.87 -4.83 -11.16
C LEU A 254 8.46 -6.24 -11.12
N GLU A 255 7.67 -7.23 -10.69
CA GLU A 255 8.10 -8.60 -10.52
C GLU A 255 8.64 -9.22 -11.82
N GLN A 256 8.18 -8.77 -12.99
CA GLN A 256 8.62 -9.28 -14.30
C GLN A 256 10.11 -9.01 -14.58
N ASN A 257 10.66 -7.94 -14.01
CA ASN A 257 12.02 -7.48 -14.29
C ASN A 257 12.92 -7.49 -13.03
N GLU A 258 12.34 -7.21 -11.86
CA GLU A 258 13.08 -6.96 -10.60
C GLU A 258 12.38 -7.63 -9.41
N SER A 259 12.18 -8.94 -9.50
CA SER A 259 11.47 -9.72 -8.48
C SER A 259 12.08 -9.61 -7.07
N ALA A 260 13.36 -9.23 -6.96
CA ALA A 260 14.10 -9.16 -5.70
C ALA A 260 13.57 -8.12 -4.71
N TRP A 261 12.82 -7.11 -5.18
CA TRP A 261 12.25 -6.05 -4.33
C TRP A 261 10.90 -6.44 -3.71
N ILE A 262 10.23 -7.43 -4.29
CA ILE A 262 8.83 -7.72 -4.00
C ILE A 262 8.59 -8.14 -2.54
N PRO A 263 9.42 -8.99 -1.90
CA PRO A 263 9.20 -9.36 -0.51
C PRO A 263 9.18 -8.15 0.42
N GLU A 264 10.19 -7.28 0.34
CA GLU A 264 10.30 -6.12 1.20
C GLU A 264 9.21 -5.08 0.92
N LEU A 265 8.87 -4.83 -0.36
CA LEU A 265 7.79 -3.90 -0.73
C LEU A 265 6.42 -4.35 -0.21
N ARG A 266 6.19 -5.67 -0.15
CA ARG A 266 4.99 -6.24 0.47
C ARG A 266 5.01 -6.01 1.98
N LEU A 267 6.13 -6.21 2.66
CA LEU A 267 6.26 -5.95 4.10
C LEU A 267 6.10 -4.46 4.46
N ASP A 268 6.56 -3.54 3.61
CA ASP A 268 6.35 -2.10 3.83
C ASP A 268 4.84 -1.74 3.78
N LEU A 269 4.10 -2.36 2.85
CA LEU A 269 2.65 -2.22 2.79
C LEU A 269 1.97 -2.84 4.02
N VAL A 270 2.43 -4.01 4.50
CA VAL A 270 1.95 -4.63 5.74
C VAL A 270 2.13 -3.68 6.93
N GLN A 271 3.30 -3.08 7.09
CA GLN A 271 3.57 -2.12 8.17
C GLN A 271 2.63 -0.92 8.13
N SER A 272 2.31 -0.45 6.92
CA SER A 272 1.40 0.67 6.73
C SER A 272 -0.03 0.32 7.13
N LEU A 273 -0.51 -0.87 6.75
CA LEU A 273 -1.86 -1.35 7.06
C LEU A 273 -2.07 -1.60 8.55
N ILE A 274 -1.06 -2.15 9.23
CA ILE A 274 -1.10 -2.42 10.68
C ILE A 274 -1.23 -1.14 11.52
N ARG A 275 -0.77 0.01 10.99
CA ARG A 275 -0.87 1.31 11.67
C ARG A 275 -2.24 1.97 11.54
N ILE A 276 -3.16 1.41 10.75
CA ILE A 276 -4.53 1.92 10.62
C ILE A 276 -5.32 1.46 11.86
N PRO A 277 -5.77 2.37 12.74
CA PRO A 277 -6.40 2.01 14.01
C PRO A 277 -7.74 1.28 13.81
N ASP A 278 -8.06 0.38 14.75
CA ASP A 278 -9.39 -0.21 14.99
C ASP A 278 -10.10 -0.87 13.80
N THR A 279 -9.36 -1.61 12.96
CA THR A 279 -9.93 -2.26 11.77
C THR A 279 -9.44 -3.71 11.59
N GLU A 280 -10.29 -4.68 11.94
CA GLU A 280 -9.98 -6.11 11.72
C GLU A 280 -9.79 -6.45 10.23
N TRP A 281 -10.49 -5.75 9.34
CA TRP A 281 -10.29 -5.89 7.89
C TRP A 281 -8.88 -5.44 7.45
N ALA A 282 -8.29 -4.43 8.09
CA ALA A 282 -6.94 -3.96 7.71
C ALA A 282 -5.88 -4.97 8.13
N LYS A 283 -6.03 -5.57 9.32
CA LYS A 283 -5.20 -6.69 9.77
C LYS A 283 -5.35 -7.91 8.84
N GLN A 284 -6.56 -8.17 8.35
CA GLN A 284 -6.78 -9.26 7.40
C GLN A 284 -6.01 -9.03 6.09
N TRP A 285 -6.11 -7.84 5.50
CA TRP A 285 -5.34 -7.52 4.30
C TRP A 285 -3.82 -7.46 4.56
N ALA A 286 -3.40 -7.05 5.75
CA ALA A 286 -2.00 -7.14 6.16
C ALA A 286 -1.51 -8.60 6.19
N ARG A 287 -2.30 -9.55 6.67
CA ARG A 287 -1.97 -10.99 6.61
C ARG A 287 -1.86 -11.50 5.18
N GLU A 288 -2.76 -11.06 4.29
CA GLU A 288 -2.71 -11.41 2.88
C GLU A 288 -1.41 -10.91 2.23
N GLN A 289 -1.05 -9.64 2.45
CA GLN A 289 0.20 -9.06 1.94
C GLN A 289 1.44 -9.74 2.53
N LEU A 290 1.39 -10.17 3.80
CA LEU A 290 2.46 -10.96 4.44
C LEU A 290 2.62 -12.33 3.77
N GLY A 291 1.51 -13.01 3.45
CA GLY A 291 1.54 -14.25 2.67
C GLY A 291 2.16 -14.06 1.28
N GLU A 292 1.79 -12.99 0.58
CA GLU A 292 2.37 -12.63 -0.72
C GLU A 292 3.86 -12.31 -0.63
N SER A 293 4.31 -11.65 0.45
CA SER A 293 5.73 -11.43 0.72
C SER A 293 6.52 -12.74 0.79
N LEU A 294 6.03 -13.70 1.59
CA LEU A 294 6.68 -15.01 1.76
C LEU A 294 6.68 -15.80 0.45
N ARG A 295 5.58 -15.75 -0.33
CA ARG A 295 5.52 -16.38 -1.66
C ARG A 295 6.55 -15.80 -2.61
N ALA A 296 6.67 -14.47 -2.66
CA ALA A 296 7.68 -13.81 -3.48
C ALA A 296 9.10 -14.22 -3.05
N TRP A 297 9.37 -14.28 -1.74
CA TRP A 297 10.67 -14.70 -1.21
C TRP A 297 11.03 -16.13 -1.60
N LEU A 298 10.06 -17.05 -1.56
CA LEU A 298 10.22 -18.46 -1.97
C LEU A 298 10.42 -18.58 -3.48
N LYS A 299 9.59 -17.85 -4.26
CA LYS A 299 9.65 -17.82 -5.73
C LYS A 299 11.01 -17.36 -6.25
N LEU A 300 11.60 -16.34 -5.61
CA LEU A 300 12.95 -15.85 -5.91
C LEU A 300 14.04 -16.93 -5.80
N ARG A 301 13.81 -17.94 -4.97
CA ARG A 301 14.74 -19.04 -4.72
C ARG A 301 14.36 -20.33 -5.45
N GLY A 302 13.34 -20.28 -6.32
CA GLY A 302 12.82 -21.46 -7.02
C GLY A 302 12.18 -22.49 -6.08
N LEU A 303 11.70 -22.07 -4.91
CA LEU A 303 11.11 -22.95 -3.91
C LEU A 303 9.59 -23.09 -4.11
N PRO A 304 8.98 -24.21 -3.66
CA PRO A 304 7.53 -24.38 -3.67
C PRO A 304 6.82 -23.27 -2.88
N GLN A 305 5.64 -22.85 -3.35
CA GLN A 305 4.80 -21.82 -2.74
C GLN A 305 3.54 -22.48 -2.15
N PRO A 306 3.62 -23.09 -0.97
CA PRO A 306 2.48 -23.78 -0.38
C PRO A 306 1.34 -22.81 -0.02
N GLU A 307 0.14 -23.36 0.15
CA GLU A 307 -0.99 -22.60 0.65
C GLU A 307 -0.98 -22.49 2.19
N GLY A 308 -1.50 -21.37 2.67
CA GLY A 308 -1.60 -21.06 4.10
C GLY A 308 -0.34 -20.43 4.69
N LEU A 309 -0.54 -19.47 5.58
CA LEU A 309 0.54 -18.70 6.21
C LEU A 309 1.54 -19.60 6.96
N GLY A 310 1.06 -20.57 7.75
CA GLY A 310 1.92 -21.48 8.50
C GLY A 310 2.84 -22.32 7.61
N SER A 311 2.33 -22.83 6.49
CA SER A 311 3.13 -23.59 5.53
C SER A 311 4.19 -22.73 4.85
N LEU A 312 3.84 -21.48 4.50
CA LEU A 312 4.78 -20.51 3.94
C LEU A 312 5.88 -20.17 4.93
N VAL A 313 5.52 -19.86 6.18
CA VAL A 313 6.47 -19.57 7.26
C VAL A 313 7.42 -20.76 7.47
N SER A 314 6.87 -21.98 7.52
CA SER A 314 7.67 -23.19 7.66
C SER A 314 8.67 -23.34 6.52
N ALA A 315 8.23 -23.21 5.27
CA ALA A 315 9.09 -23.30 4.09
C ALA A 315 10.18 -22.23 4.07
N VAL A 316 9.86 -20.98 4.43
CA VAL A 316 10.84 -19.90 4.52
C VAL A 316 11.86 -20.19 5.62
N SER A 317 11.40 -20.67 6.79
CA SER A 317 12.25 -20.91 7.96
C SER A 317 13.36 -21.95 7.73
N THR A 318 13.25 -22.82 6.74
CA THR A 318 14.27 -23.85 6.48
C THR A 318 15.40 -23.38 5.56
N GLU A 319 15.22 -22.27 4.84
CA GLU A 319 16.12 -21.85 3.76
C GLU A 319 16.77 -20.47 4.00
N LEU A 320 16.67 -19.91 5.22
CA LEU A 320 17.20 -18.58 5.54
C LEU A 320 18.72 -18.56 5.56
N THR A 321 19.31 -17.45 5.12
CA THR A 321 20.75 -17.19 5.14
C THR A 321 21.05 -15.95 5.96
N LEU A 322 22.32 -15.70 6.28
CA LEU A 322 22.75 -14.48 6.95
C LEU A 322 22.25 -13.19 6.27
N LYS A 323 22.08 -13.20 4.95
CA LYS A 323 21.59 -12.04 4.18
C LYS A 323 20.11 -11.71 4.45
N ASP A 324 19.35 -12.66 4.96
CA ASP A 324 17.91 -12.52 5.19
C ASP A 324 17.57 -11.84 6.52
N VAL A 325 18.57 -11.53 7.37
CA VAL A 325 18.35 -10.91 8.68
C VAL A 325 17.47 -9.66 8.61
N PRO A 326 17.71 -8.66 7.74
CA PRO A 326 16.88 -7.46 7.70
C PRO A 326 15.42 -7.76 7.33
N TYR A 327 15.22 -8.66 6.37
CA TYR A 327 13.89 -9.11 5.95
C TYR A 327 13.16 -9.84 7.08
N ILE A 328 13.84 -10.72 7.80
CA ILE A 328 13.27 -11.53 8.88
C ILE A 328 12.99 -10.70 10.13
N ASP A 329 13.80 -9.68 10.43
CA ASP A 329 13.52 -8.73 11.49
C ASP A 329 12.23 -7.97 11.20
N GLN A 330 12.08 -7.47 9.97
CA GLN A 330 10.86 -6.79 9.53
C GLN A 330 9.64 -7.72 9.57
N LEU A 331 9.78 -8.95 9.06
CA LEU A 331 8.72 -9.96 9.08
C LEU A 331 8.27 -10.30 10.50
N ASN A 332 9.20 -10.55 11.41
CA ASN A 332 8.91 -10.90 12.81
C ASN A 332 8.19 -9.76 13.54
N GLN A 333 8.53 -8.49 13.25
CA GLN A 333 7.80 -7.34 13.78
C GLN A 333 6.34 -7.36 13.30
N CYS A 334 6.11 -7.56 12.00
CA CYS A 334 4.76 -7.64 11.44
C CYS A 334 3.94 -8.80 12.04
N LEU A 335 4.53 -10.00 12.14
CA LEU A 335 3.91 -11.18 12.76
C LEU A 335 3.49 -10.89 14.20
N THR A 336 4.37 -10.26 14.99
CA THR A 336 4.10 -9.93 16.39
C THR A 336 2.91 -8.99 16.53
N VAL A 337 2.85 -7.90 15.75
CA VAL A 337 1.73 -6.94 15.85
C VAL A 337 0.40 -7.54 15.36
N LEU A 338 0.46 -8.47 14.40
CA LEU A 338 -0.71 -9.22 13.94
C LEU A 338 -1.18 -10.31 14.91
N GLY A 339 -0.46 -10.53 16.02
CA GLY A 339 -0.78 -11.58 17.00
C GLY A 339 -0.50 -12.99 16.51
N GLU A 340 0.36 -13.14 15.49
CA GLU A 340 0.79 -14.44 14.98
C GLU A 340 1.79 -15.09 15.95
N THR A 341 1.72 -16.40 16.10
CA THR A 341 2.59 -17.15 17.03
C THR A 341 3.95 -17.51 16.42
N TYR A 342 4.12 -17.28 15.12
CA TYR A 342 5.33 -17.60 14.38
C TYR A 342 6.46 -16.62 14.71
N ARG A 343 7.66 -17.16 14.92
CA ARG A 343 8.89 -16.37 15.02
C ARG A 343 10.02 -17.10 14.32
N LEU A 344 10.55 -16.49 13.27
CA LEU A 344 11.62 -17.10 12.48
C LEU A 344 12.98 -16.67 13.04
N SER A 345 13.94 -17.58 13.01
CA SER A 345 15.32 -17.35 13.45
C SER A 345 16.28 -17.71 12.33
N VAL A 346 16.99 -16.72 11.80
CA VAL A 346 18.04 -16.94 10.79
C VAL A 346 19.16 -17.81 11.38
N GLU A 347 19.55 -17.58 12.63
CA GLU A 347 20.56 -18.36 13.35
C GLU A 347 20.19 -19.85 13.36
N SER A 348 18.98 -20.16 13.82
CA SER A 348 18.52 -21.55 13.92
C SER A 348 18.33 -22.19 12.54
N SER A 349 17.96 -21.41 11.52
CA SER A 349 17.87 -21.88 10.14
C SER A 349 19.23 -22.27 9.57
N CYS A 350 20.23 -21.37 9.68
CA CYS A 350 21.61 -21.63 9.24
C CYS A 350 22.20 -22.84 9.97
N TYR A 351 22.01 -22.93 11.28
CA TYR A 351 22.45 -24.10 12.05
C TYR A 351 21.83 -25.39 11.52
N ASN A 352 20.50 -25.45 11.41
CA ASN A 352 19.80 -26.65 10.95
C ASN A 352 20.13 -27.03 9.49
N ARG A 353 20.37 -26.05 8.61
CA ARG A 353 20.84 -26.30 7.24
C ARG A 353 22.26 -26.86 7.25
N GLY A 354 23.15 -26.31 8.06
CA GLY A 354 24.51 -26.82 8.26
C GLY A 354 24.56 -28.26 8.74
N ILE A 355 23.73 -28.63 9.72
CA ILE A 355 23.58 -30.01 10.19
C ILE A 355 23.08 -30.94 9.09
N ARG A 356 22.06 -30.53 8.31
CA ARG A 356 21.55 -31.33 7.17
C ARG A 356 22.63 -31.55 6.11
N HIS A 357 23.44 -30.53 5.80
CA HIS A 357 24.56 -30.67 4.88
C HIS A 357 25.64 -31.61 5.42
N TYR A 358 25.97 -31.52 6.70
CA TYR A 358 26.92 -32.42 7.35
C TYR A 358 26.45 -33.88 7.26
N GLN A 359 25.18 -34.15 7.58
CA GLN A 359 24.58 -35.49 7.49
C GLN A 359 24.59 -36.05 6.06
N ARG A 360 24.45 -35.17 5.05
CA ARG A 360 24.56 -35.53 3.63
C ARG A 360 26.00 -35.63 3.13
N ARG A 361 27.00 -35.46 4.01
CA ARG A 361 28.45 -35.41 3.69
C ARG A 361 28.84 -34.27 2.75
N ASN A 362 28.01 -33.24 2.68
CA ASN A 362 28.27 -32.02 1.93
C ASN A 362 29.06 -31.03 2.83
N TYR A 363 30.25 -31.44 3.24
CA TYR A 363 31.00 -30.75 4.31
C TYR A 363 31.33 -29.29 4.00
N GLN A 364 31.58 -28.94 2.73
CA GLN A 364 31.82 -27.55 2.34
C GLN A 364 30.62 -26.64 2.62
N PHE A 365 29.41 -27.08 2.25
CA PHE A 365 28.17 -26.32 2.54
C PHE A 365 27.85 -26.31 4.04
N ALA A 366 28.12 -27.41 4.75
CA ALA A 366 27.97 -27.47 6.19
C ALA A 366 28.83 -26.41 6.91
N ILE A 367 30.10 -26.27 6.50
CA ILE A 367 31.02 -25.26 7.06
C ILE A 367 30.49 -23.84 6.84
N VAL A 368 30.00 -23.53 5.64
CA VAL A 368 29.46 -22.21 5.31
C VAL A 368 28.28 -21.88 6.21
N ASP A 369 27.27 -22.76 6.26
CA ASP A 369 26.04 -22.53 7.03
C ASP A 369 26.29 -22.45 8.54
N LEU A 370 27.15 -23.33 9.08
CA LEU A 370 27.51 -23.29 10.50
C LEU A 370 28.33 -22.04 10.83
N SER A 371 29.12 -21.53 9.89
CA SER A 371 29.84 -20.26 10.06
C SER A 371 28.90 -19.05 10.04
N GLU A 372 27.86 -19.07 9.19
CA GLU A 372 26.79 -18.05 9.23
C GLU A 372 26.06 -18.09 10.58
N ALA A 373 25.72 -19.27 11.10
CA ALA A 373 25.08 -19.41 12.41
C ALA A 373 25.97 -18.86 13.54
N LEU A 374 27.27 -19.18 13.53
CA LEU A 374 28.24 -18.65 14.50
C LEU A 374 28.50 -17.15 14.37
N THR A 375 28.30 -16.58 13.19
CA THR A 375 28.34 -15.12 13.00
C THR A 375 27.20 -14.43 13.73
N LEU A 376 26.01 -15.06 13.76
CA LEU A 376 24.84 -14.56 14.47
C LEU A 376 24.91 -14.84 15.98
N ASN A 377 25.43 -16.01 16.36
CA ASN A 377 25.60 -16.41 17.75
C ASN A 377 26.94 -17.14 17.95
N PRO A 378 27.98 -16.44 18.39
CA PRO A 378 29.30 -17.02 18.63
C PRO A 378 29.33 -18.10 19.72
N ASN A 379 28.33 -18.14 20.60
CA ASN A 379 28.26 -19.08 21.73
C ASN A 379 27.54 -20.39 21.40
N LEU A 380 27.22 -20.62 20.13
CA LEU A 380 26.53 -21.83 19.67
C LEU A 380 27.53 -23.00 19.61
N MET A 381 27.87 -23.56 20.78
CA MET A 381 28.89 -24.61 20.95
C MET A 381 28.69 -25.80 20.00
N ASP A 382 27.43 -26.23 19.80
CA ASP A 382 27.12 -27.33 18.89
C ASP A 382 27.49 -26.97 17.44
N ALA A 383 27.24 -25.73 17.01
CA ALA A 383 27.61 -25.30 15.66
C ALA A 383 29.13 -25.28 15.46
N GLU A 384 29.88 -24.84 16.47
CA GLU A 384 31.34 -24.90 16.44
C GLU A 384 31.85 -26.34 16.36
N LEU A 385 31.27 -27.24 17.16
CA LEU A 385 31.59 -28.66 17.15
C LEU A 385 31.35 -29.30 15.77
N TYR A 386 30.16 -29.10 15.20
CA TYR A 386 29.82 -29.68 13.90
C TYR A 386 30.63 -29.06 12.75
N ARG A 387 31.00 -27.77 12.87
CA ARG A 387 31.87 -27.11 11.88
C ARG A 387 33.28 -27.72 11.91
N SER A 388 33.84 -27.92 13.10
CA SER A 388 35.14 -28.57 13.28
C SER A 388 35.14 -29.99 12.72
N LYS A 389 34.11 -30.79 13.02
CA LYS A 389 33.94 -32.12 12.43
C LYS A 389 33.85 -32.07 10.90
N ALA A 390 33.13 -31.11 10.35
CA ALA A 390 33.03 -30.94 8.90
C ALA A 390 34.38 -30.59 8.27
N HIS A 391 35.23 -29.79 8.92
CA HIS A 391 36.59 -29.50 8.45
C HIS A 391 37.48 -30.75 8.45
N GLU A 392 37.44 -31.56 9.51
CA GLU A 392 38.21 -32.81 9.61
C GLU A 392 37.83 -33.80 8.49
N GLU A 393 36.53 -34.03 8.30
CA GLU A 393 36.02 -34.94 7.27
C GLU A 393 36.33 -34.46 5.84
N LEU A 394 36.31 -33.14 5.61
CA LEU A 394 36.68 -32.55 4.32
C LEU A 394 38.18 -32.74 4.04
N LEU A 395 39.03 -32.55 5.05
CA LEU A 395 40.47 -32.78 4.95
C LEU A 395 40.78 -34.26 4.69
N ALA A 396 40.17 -35.18 5.44
CA ALA A 396 40.34 -36.62 5.26
C ALA A 396 39.89 -37.11 3.87
N SER A 397 38.78 -36.56 3.35
CA SER A 397 38.29 -36.85 2.00
C SER A 397 39.25 -36.36 0.92
N SER A 398 39.84 -35.17 1.09
CA SER A 398 40.82 -34.62 0.14
C SER A 398 42.13 -35.43 0.10
N GLN A 399 42.59 -35.90 1.26
CA GLN A 399 43.76 -36.78 1.37
C GLN A 399 43.51 -38.16 0.76
N SER A 400 42.33 -38.74 0.99
CA SER A 400 41.93 -40.03 0.43
C SER A 400 41.87 -40.01 -1.11
N GLN A 401 41.42 -38.90 -1.70
CA GLN A 401 41.42 -38.73 -3.16
C GLN A 401 42.83 -38.63 -3.75
N ILE A 402 43.75 -37.94 -3.07
CA ILE A 402 45.17 -37.87 -3.45
C ILE A 402 45.81 -39.25 -3.39
N GLU A 403 45.53 -40.02 -2.33
CA GLU A 403 46.06 -41.36 -2.13
C GLU A 403 45.52 -42.35 -3.18
N LEU A 404 44.23 -42.31 -3.50
CA LEU A 404 43.62 -43.12 -4.58
C LEU A 404 44.19 -42.80 -5.97
N VAL A 405 44.40 -41.51 -6.30
CA VAL A 405 45.05 -41.10 -7.56
C VAL A 405 46.51 -41.58 -7.60
N SER A 406 47.21 -41.56 -6.46
CA SER A 406 48.57 -42.06 -6.37
C SER A 406 48.64 -43.58 -6.58
N ILE A 407 47.67 -44.33 -6.06
CA ILE A 407 47.54 -45.79 -6.23
C ILE A 407 47.16 -46.14 -7.68
N ASP A 408 46.26 -45.41 -8.31
CA ASP A 408 45.90 -45.62 -9.72
C ASP A 408 47.05 -45.26 -10.67
N ARG A 409 47.82 -44.21 -10.37
CA ARG A 409 49.05 -43.88 -11.10
C ARG A 409 50.09 -45.01 -10.92
N PHE A 410 50.24 -45.55 -9.71
CA PHE A 410 51.13 -46.67 -9.40
C PHE A 410 50.73 -47.98 -10.12
N LYS A 411 49.41 -48.27 -10.23
CA LYS A 411 48.89 -49.41 -11.01
C LYS A 411 49.11 -49.24 -12.51
N ARG A 412 49.01 -48.03 -13.05
CA ARG A 412 49.31 -47.74 -14.48
C ARG A 412 50.81 -47.80 -14.82
N THR A 413 51.68 -47.57 -13.84
CA THR A 413 53.14 -47.69 -14.01
C THR A 413 53.69 -49.08 -13.68
N SER A 414 52.85 -50.02 -13.23
CA SER A 414 53.24 -51.42 -13.03
C SER A 414 53.04 -52.20 -14.34
N PRO A 415 54.10 -52.62 -15.04
CA PRO A 415 53.97 -53.28 -16.34
C PRO A 415 53.52 -54.73 -16.16
N THR A 416 52.29 -55.04 -16.53
CA THR A 416 51.91 -56.40 -16.93
C THR A 416 52.52 -56.68 -18.30
N SER A 417 53.80 -57.08 -18.35
CA SER A 417 54.43 -57.86 -19.43
C SER A 417 55.94 -58.00 -19.20
N ILE A 418 56.36 -58.94 -18.34
CA ILE A 418 57.67 -59.59 -18.51
C ILE A 418 57.51 -61.09 -18.23
N THR A 419 57.00 -61.81 -19.21
CA THR A 419 57.34 -63.23 -19.38
C THR A 419 57.39 -63.57 -20.86
N ASN A 420 58.47 -63.14 -21.53
CA ASN A 420 59.07 -63.88 -22.64
C ASN A 420 60.36 -63.23 -23.13
N ILE A 421 61.45 -63.41 -22.37
CA ILE A 421 62.81 -63.44 -22.95
C ILE A 421 63.63 -64.43 -22.13
N PHE A 422 63.58 -65.72 -22.48
CA PHE A 422 64.69 -66.67 -22.38
C PHE A 422 64.30 -67.95 -23.12
N GLN A 423 64.69 -68.06 -24.38
CA GLN A 423 65.36 -69.26 -24.90
C GLN A 423 65.97 -68.97 -26.28
N ARG A 424 67.20 -69.46 -26.42
CA ARG A 424 68.07 -69.43 -27.60
C ARG A 424 67.48 -70.18 -28.78
#